data_AF-A0A1Q5WQC6-F1
#
_entry.id   AF-A0A1Q5WQC6-F1
#
_cell.length_a   1.000
_cell.length_b   1.000
_cell.length_c   1.000
_cell.angle_alpha   90.00
_cell.angle_beta   90.00
_cell.angle_gamma   90.00
#
_symmetry.space_group_name_H-M   'P 1'
#
loop_
_entity.id
_entity.type
_entity.pdbx_description
1 polymer ?
#
loop_
_entity_poly.entity_id
_entity_poly.type
_entity_poly.pdbx_seq_one_letter_code
_entity_poly.pdbx_strand_id
1 'polypeptide(L)'
;MNNVQFASLDDVKKELLIMVGYDVIPTKQWPLYEILAHCAQTIEYSMTGYPQLKPRIVRKTIGRIVIRKFLKQGHMKHDLTAHVPGAAKLEKQGTVKEGIGLLLRAIDAFQAYEGKLAPHLIFGDLSKEEYDRYFTMHVTDHFSEVQFAS
;
A
#
# COMPACT_ATOMS: atom_id res chain seq x y z
N MET A 1 -21.34 6.03 -1.76
CA MET A 1 -20.14 5.21 -1.50
C MET A 1 -19.24 6.06 -0.62
N ASN A 2 -19.09 5.73 0.67
CA ASN A 2 -18.19 6.47 1.53
C ASN A 2 -16.77 6.21 1.02
N ASN A 3 -16.13 7.24 0.44
CA ASN A 3 -14.70 7.19 0.18
C ASN A 3 -14.01 7.20 1.55
N VAL A 4 -13.49 6.05 1.96
CA VAL A 4 -12.65 5.97 3.16
C VAL A 4 -11.38 6.77 2.88
N GLN A 5 -11.02 7.65 3.82
CA GLN A 5 -9.80 8.43 3.74
C GLN A 5 -9.03 8.26 5.04
N PHE A 6 -7.83 7.71 4.94
CA PHE A 6 -6.95 7.52 6.09
C PHE A 6 -6.02 8.71 6.26
N ALA A 7 -5.83 9.16 7.51
CA ALA A 7 -4.84 10.20 7.82
C ALA A 7 -3.47 9.60 8.16
N SER A 8 -3.43 8.32 8.56
CA SER A 8 -2.21 7.62 8.96
C SER A 8 -2.33 6.10 8.76
N LEU A 9 -1.20 5.39 8.83
CA LEU A 9 -1.20 3.92 8.90
C LEU A 9 -1.91 3.38 10.15
N ASP A 10 -1.94 4.13 11.25
CA ASP A 10 -2.70 3.72 12.43
C ASP A 10 -4.22 3.76 12.19
N ASP A 11 -4.71 4.69 11.37
CA ASP A 11 -6.11 4.70 10.96
C ASP A 11 -6.44 3.55 10.02
N VAL A 12 -5.50 3.18 9.12
CA VAL A 12 -5.60 1.95 8.33
C VAL A 12 -5.75 0.74 9.25
N LYS A 13 -4.90 0.62 10.29
CA LYS A 13 -4.98 -0.51 11.24
C LYS A 13 -6.33 -0.59 11.96
N LYS A 14 -6.88 0.54 12.41
CA LYS A 14 -8.20 0.59 13.06
C LYS A 14 -9.31 0.09 12.12
N GLU A 15 -9.30 0.55 10.87
CA GLU A 15 -10.29 0.12 9.87
C GLU A 15 -10.17 -1.38 9.57
N LEU A 16 -8.94 -1.88 9.39
CA LEU A 16 -8.70 -3.30 9.20
C LEU A 16 -9.25 -4.14 10.35
N LEU A 17 -9.11 -3.69 11.60
CA LEU A 17 -9.66 -4.40 12.77
C LEU A 17 -11.19 -4.42 12.79
N ILE A 18 -11.86 -3.37 12.31
CA ILE A 18 -13.32 -3.35 12.14
C ILE A 18 -13.74 -4.39 11.07
N MET A 19 -12.97 -4.50 10.00
CA MET A 19 -13.24 -5.42 8.90
C MET A 19 -13.07 -6.91 9.24
N VAL A 20 -12.41 -7.26 10.36
CA VAL A 20 -12.16 -8.66 10.77
C VAL A 20 -13.45 -9.46 10.97
N GLY A 21 -14.56 -8.80 11.33
CA GLY A 21 -15.84 -9.44 11.57
C GLY A 21 -16.61 -9.86 10.33
N TYR A 22 -16.13 -9.52 9.13
CA TYR A 22 -16.82 -9.84 7.87
C TYR A 22 -16.20 -11.07 7.21
N ASP A 23 -17.06 -11.99 6.78
CA ASP A 23 -16.63 -13.17 6.03
C ASP A 23 -16.27 -12.84 4.57
N VAL A 24 -17.01 -11.90 3.97
CA VAL A 24 -16.83 -11.46 2.59
C VAL A 24 -17.00 -9.94 2.52
N ILE A 25 -16.07 -9.28 1.85
CA ILE A 25 -16.13 -7.86 1.53
C ILE A 25 -15.94 -7.71 0.01
N PRO A 26 -16.98 -7.32 -0.75
CA PRO A 26 -16.88 -7.21 -2.19
C PRO A 26 -16.01 -6.01 -2.61
N THR A 27 -15.36 -6.17 -3.77
CA THR A 27 -14.42 -5.22 -4.35
C THR A 27 -14.58 -5.17 -5.87
N LYS A 28 -13.98 -4.16 -6.54
CA LYS A 28 -14.21 -3.92 -7.97
C LYS A 28 -13.34 -4.77 -8.91
N GLN A 29 -12.02 -4.78 -8.76
CA GLN A 29 -11.12 -5.46 -9.71
C GLN A 29 -10.44 -6.71 -9.13
N TRP A 30 -9.86 -6.58 -7.95
CA TRP A 30 -9.19 -7.67 -7.24
C TRP A 30 -9.96 -8.09 -6.01
N PRO A 31 -10.01 -9.40 -5.66
CA PRO A 31 -10.51 -9.83 -4.36
C PRO A 31 -9.83 -9.09 -3.22
N LEU A 32 -10.55 -8.82 -2.12
CA LEU A 32 -9.99 -8.05 -1.00
C LEU A 32 -8.65 -8.63 -0.51
N TYR A 33 -8.53 -9.96 -0.43
CA TYR A 33 -7.28 -10.62 -0.06
C TYR A 33 -6.10 -10.17 -0.95
N GLU A 34 -6.27 -10.15 -2.27
CA GLU A 34 -5.23 -9.75 -3.23
C GLU A 34 -4.86 -8.28 -3.08
N ILE A 35 -5.84 -7.40 -2.84
CA ILE A 35 -5.61 -5.97 -2.55
C ILE A 35 -4.75 -5.80 -1.29
N LEU A 36 -5.13 -6.46 -0.19
CA LEU A 36 -4.41 -6.34 1.08
C LEU A 36 -3.01 -6.95 1.00
N ALA A 37 -2.85 -8.07 0.30
CA ALA A 37 -1.55 -8.68 0.04
C ALA A 37 -0.66 -7.78 -0.83
N HIS A 38 -1.22 -7.09 -1.83
CA HIS A 38 -0.49 -6.13 -2.65
C HIS A 38 0.03 -4.93 -1.83
N CYS A 39 -0.83 -4.37 -0.98
CA CYS A 39 -0.45 -3.28 -0.08
C CYS A 39 0.65 -3.72 0.89
N ALA A 40 0.50 -4.91 1.50
CA ALA A 40 1.50 -5.49 2.40
C ALA A 40 2.85 -5.68 1.70
N GLN A 41 2.85 -6.30 0.52
CA GLN A 41 4.05 -6.51 -0.29
C GLN A 41 4.74 -5.17 -0.65
N THR A 42 3.98 -4.13 -0.96
CA THR A 42 4.52 -2.80 -1.27
C THR A 42 5.20 -2.16 -0.06
N ILE A 43 4.66 -2.35 1.15
CA ILE A 43 5.26 -1.90 2.41
C ILE A 43 6.53 -2.70 2.70
N GLU A 44 6.47 -4.03 2.61
CA GLU A 44 7.59 -4.93 2.89
C GLU A 44 8.82 -4.60 2.03
N TYR A 45 8.64 -4.32 0.75
CA TYR A 45 9.74 -3.97 -0.15
C TYR A 45 10.40 -2.62 0.14
N SER A 46 9.81 -1.76 0.97
CA SER A 46 10.56 -0.60 1.48
C SER A 46 11.62 -0.97 2.50
N MET A 47 11.47 -2.12 3.16
CA MET A 47 12.45 -2.64 4.11
C MET A 47 13.41 -3.62 3.43
N THR A 48 12.89 -4.50 2.57
CA THR A 48 13.67 -5.60 1.97
C THR A 48 14.22 -5.28 0.58
N GLY A 49 13.68 -4.26 -0.09
CA GLY A 49 14.08 -3.82 -1.43
C GLY A 49 13.15 -4.30 -2.54
N TYR A 50 12.69 -3.36 -3.38
CA TYR A 50 11.88 -3.69 -4.55
C TYR A 50 12.67 -4.51 -5.59
N PRO A 51 12.10 -5.59 -6.15
CA PRO A 51 12.82 -6.49 -7.05
C PRO A 51 13.29 -5.85 -8.34
N GLN A 52 12.53 -4.89 -8.88
CA GLN A 52 12.90 -4.15 -10.07
C GLN A 52 12.67 -2.65 -9.88
N LEU A 53 13.73 -1.88 -10.09
CA LEU A 53 13.71 -0.43 -10.01
C LEU A 53 13.63 0.19 -11.41
N LYS A 54 12.91 1.31 -11.53
CA LYS A 54 13.04 2.16 -12.72
C LYS A 54 14.46 2.75 -12.81
N PRO A 55 14.91 3.14 -14.01
CA PRO A 55 16.22 3.75 -14.20
C PRO A 55 16.49 4.89 -13.21
N ARG A 56 17.74 5.02 -12.75
CA ARG A 56 18.13 6.01 -11.74
C ARG A 56 17.75 7.44 -12.13
N ILE A 57 17.81 7.78 -13.42
CA ILE A 57 17.40 9.10 -13.90
C ILE A 57 15.91 9.38 -13.63
N VAL A 58 15.03 8.40 -13.89
CA VAL A 58 13.58 8.52 -13.63
C VAL A 58 13.33 8.73 -12.14
N ARG A 59 13.99 7.93 -11.30
CA ARG A 59 13.86 8.01 -9.84
C ARG A 59 14.36 9.32 -9.26
N LYS A 60 15.32 9.99 -9.90
CA LYS A 60 15.89 11.27 -9.44
C LYS A 60 15.20 12.51 -10.05
N THR A 61 14.37 12.36 -11.07
CA THR A 61 13.69 13.48 -11.75
C THR A 61 12.17 13.39 -11.63
N ILE A 62 11.50 12.79 -12.62
CA ILE A 62 10.04 12.70 -12.73
C ILE A 62 9.46 12.00 -11.51
N GLY A 63 10.11 10.93 -11.02
CA GLY A 63 9.70 10.23 -9.79
C GLY A 63 9.62 11.16 -8.58
N ARG A 64 10.64 12.01 -8.37
CA ARG A 64 10.66 12.98 -7.25
C ARG A 64 9.60 14.07 -7.42
N ILE A 65 9.29 14.48 -8.65
CA ILE A 65 8.22 15.46 -8.91
C ILE A 65 6.85 14.86 -8.54
N VAL A 66 6.59 13.63 -8.97
CA VAL A 66 5.32 12.94 -8.71
C VAL A 66 5.09 12.72 -7.22
N ILE A 67 6.06 12.16 -6.49
CA ILE A 67 5.89 11.89 -5.06
C ILE A 67 5.70 13.20 -4.27
N ARG A 68 6.41 14.29 -4.61
CA ARG A 68 6.20 15.59 -3.97
C ARG A 68 4.80 16.12 -4.20
N LYS A 69 4.23 15.93 -5.39
CA LYS A 69 2.84 16.30 -5.67
C LYS A 69 1.87 15.51 -4.78
N PHE A 70 2.03 14.19 -4.71
CA PHE A 70 1.20 13.32 -3.87
C PHE A 70 1.29 13.73 -2.40
N LEU A 71 2.52 13.86 -1.87
CA LEU A 71 2.75 14.31 -0.49
C LEU A 71 2.21 15.72 -0.23
N LYS A 72 2.16 16.62 -1.22
CA LYS A 72 1.56 17.94 -1.04
C LYS A 72 0.03 17.89 -0.97
N GLN A 73 -0.61 17.08 -1.81
CA GLN A 73 -2.08 17.02 -1.90
C GLN A 73 -2.72 16.02 -0.94
N GLY A 74 -1.95 15.09 -0.36
CA GLY A 74 -2.44 14.11 0.62
C GLY A 74 -3.25 12.96 0.03
N HIS A 75 -3.24 12.78 -1.29
CA HIS A 75 -3.83 11.62 -1.96
C HIS A 75 -3.00 11.24 -3.19
N MET A 76 -3.17 10.01 -3.67
CA MET A 76 -2.62 9.55 -4.95
C MET A 76 -3.70 8.87 -5.78
N LYS A 77 -3.40 8.65 -7.07
CA LYS A 77 -4.15 7.75 -7.94
C LYS A 77 -3.15 6.96 -8.77
N HIS A 78 -3.30 5.66 -8.85
CA HIS A 78 -2.53 4.82 -9.75
C HIS A 78 -3.40 3.71 -10.37
N ASP A 79 -2.80 2.91 -11.25
CA ASP A 79 -3.42 1.68 -11.74
C ASP A 79 -3.49 0.66 -10.60
N LEU A 80 -4.70 0.44 -10.08
CA LEU A 80 -4.98 -0.45 -8.95
C LEU A 80 -4.78 -1.93 -9.29
N THR A 81 -4.58 -2.26 -10.58
CA THR A 81 -4.28 -3.61 -11.04
C THR A 81 -2.82 -3.81 -11.44
N ALA A 82 -1.96 -2.82 -11.20
CA ALA A 82 -0.54 -2.91 -11.48
C ALA A 82 0.19 -3.68 -10.36
N HIS A 83 0.69 -4.88 -10.67
CA HIS A 83 1.58 -5.62 -9.76
C HIS A 83 2.93 -4.91 -9.56
N VAL A 84 3.59 -5.18 -8.43
CA VAL A 84 4.97 -4.74 -8.21
C VAL A 84 5.91 -5.46 -9.20
N PRO A 85 6.66 -4.74 -10.06
CA PRO A 85 7.48 -5.36 -11.08
C PRO A 85 8.54 -6.32 -10.50
N GLY A 86 8.54 -7.57 -11.01
CA GLY A 86 9.47 -8.62 -10.59
C GLY A 86 9.20 -9.23 -9.22
N ALA A 87 8.13 -8.83 -8.54
CA ALA A 87 7.72 -9.43 -7.26
C ALA A 87 7.13 -10.83 -7.44
N ALA A 88 7.15 -11.60 -6.34
CA ALA A 88 6.40 -12.84 -6.26
C ALA A 88 4.92 -12.58 -6.59
N LYS A 89 4.34 -13.48 -7.39
CA LYS A 89 2.93 -13.42 -7.77
C LYS A 89 2.06 -13.53 -6.52
N LEU A 90 1.06 -12.66 -6.43
CA LEU A 90 0.10 -12.69 -5.34
C LEU A 90 -0.90 -13.83 -5.54
N GLU A 91 -1.23 -14.51 -4.45
CA GLU A 91 -2.36 -15.43 -4.40
C GLU A 91 -3.66 -14.63 -4.55
N LYS A 92 -4.60 -15.17 -5.33
CA LYS A 92 -5.91 -14.52 -5.58
C LYS A 92 -6.98 -14.92 -4.57
N GLN A 93 -6.63 -15.86 -3.70
CA GLN A 93 -7.55 -16.57 -2.81
C GLN A 93 -7.03 -16.55 -1.38
N GLY A 94 -7.95 -16.31 -0.46
CA GLY A 94 -7.71 -16.22 0.97
C GLY A 94 -8.89 -15.55 1.63
N THR A 95 -9.01 -15.73 2.94
CA THR A 95 -10.06 -15.13 3.75
C THR A 95 -9.81 -13.65 3.99
N VAL A 96 -10.87 -12.90 4.30
CA VAL A 96 -10.78 -11.49 4.75
C VAL A 96 -9.78 -11.35 5.90
N LYS A 97 -9.87 -12.25 6.89
CA LYS A 97 -8.99 -12.27 8.07
C LYS A 97 -7.51 -12.50 7.73
N GLU A 98 -7.20 -13.39 6.78
CA GLU A 98 -5.82 -13.63 6.36
C GLU A 98 -5.23 -12.41 5.65
N GLY A 99 -5.99 -11.79 4.74
CA GLY A 99 -5.59 -10.56 4.06
C GLY A 99 -5.33 -9.40 5.02
N ILE A 100 -6.23 -9.20 5.99
CA ILE A 100 -6.06 -8.21 7.07
C ILE A 100 -4.78 -8.50 7.86
N GLY A 101 -4.56 -9.77 8.22
CA GLY A 101 -3.37 -10.17 8.95
C GLY A 101 -2.07 -9.89 8.21
N LEU A 102 -2.05 -10.02 6.87
CA LEU A 102 -0.88 -9.66 6.05
C LEU A 102 -0.58 -8.16 6.14
N LEU A 103 -1.58 -7.31 5.91
CA LEU A 103 -1.37 -5.86 5.90
C LEU A 103 -1.02 -5.32 7.30
N LEU A 104 -1.68 -5.80 8.36
CA LEU A 104 -1.34 -5.43 9.74
C LEU A 104 0.11 -5.75 10.07
N ARG A 105 0.57 -6.97 9.78
CA ARG A 105 1.97 -7.37 10.03
C ARG A 105 2.96 -6.51 9.26
N ALA A 106 2.68 -6.19 8.00
CA ALA A 106 3.55 -5.34 7.19
C ALA A 106 3.64 -3.91 7.75
N ILE A 107 2.51 -3.33 8.17
CA ILE A 107 2.46 -2.01 8.81
C ILE A 107 3.27 -2.03 10.12
N ASP A 108 3.01 -3.00 11.00
CA ASP A 108 3.70 -3.09 12.30
C ASP A 108 5.22 -3.28 12.11
N ALA A 109 5.63 -4.12 11.16
CA ALA A 109 7.04 -4.30 10.81
C ALA A 109 7.67 -2.99 10.31
N PHE A 110 7.01 -2.26 9.41
CA PHE A 110 7.50 -0.99 8.90
C PHE A 110 7.61 0.07 10.00
N GLN A 111 6.60 0.19 10.86
CA GLN A 111 6.60 1.14 11.98
C GLN A 111 7.73 0.83 12.97
N ALA A 112 8.00 -0.45 13.25
CA ALA A 112 9.10 -0.89 14.11
C ALA A 112 10.49 -0.88 13.42
N TYR A 113 10.56 -0.73 12.10
CA TYR A 113 11.82 -0.86 11.36
C TYR A 113 12.77 0.34 11.58
N GLU A 114 13.92 0.09 12.22
CA GLU A 114 14.97 1.10 12.46
C GLU A 114 16.12 1.02 11.44
N GLY A 115 16.07 0.05 10.52
CA GLY A 115 17.07 -0.12 9.48
C GLY A 115 16.97 0.95 8.39
N LYS A 116 17.97 0.96 7.50
CA LYS A 116 17.91 1.80 6.30
C LYS A 116 16.84 1.27 5.35
N LEU A 117 15.89 2.14 4.98
CA LEU A 117 14.87 1.83 3.98
C LEU A 117 15.50 1.75 2.59
N ALA A 118 15.00 0.82 1.78
CA ALA A 118 15.34 0.66 0.39
C ALA A 118 14.69 1.77 -0.48
N PRO A 119 15.25 2.10 -1.66
CA PRO A 119 14.65 3.07 -2.56
C PRO A 119 13.34 2.57 -3.16
N HIS A 120 12.35 3.45 -3.29
CA HIS A 120 11.09 3.16 -3.98
C HIS A 120 11.32 2.92 -5.47
N LEU A 121 10.55 1.97 -6.05
CA LEU A 121 10.71 1.52 -7.44
C LEU A 121 10.66 2.66 -8.48
N ILE A 122 9.87 3.71 -8.22
CA ILE A 122 9.71 4.89 -9.08
C ILE A 122 10.23 6.17 -8.42
N PHE A 123 10.13 6.29 -7.10
CA PHE A 123 10.33 7.57 -6.41
C PHE A 123 11.74 7.73 -5.82
N GLY A 124 12.55 6.67 -5.87
CA GLY A 124 13.90 6.69 -5.32
C GLY A 124 13.89 6.71 -3.79
N ASP A 125 14.93 7.30 -3.21
CA ASP A 125 15.07 7.36 -1.75
C ASP A 125 13.96 8.23 -1.15
N LEU A 126 13.26 7.67 -0.16
CA LEU A 126 12.24 8.37 0.64
C LEU A 126 12.63 8.27 2.12
N SER A 127 12.30 9.30 2.91
CA SER A 127 12.38 9.21 4.37
C SER A 127 11.31 8.26 4.93
N LYS A 128 11.43 7.87 6.20
CA LYS A 128 10.42 7.03 6.86
C LYS A 128 9.07 7.73 6.91
N GLU A 129 9.05 9.05 7.11
CA GLU A 129 7.84 9.88 7.10
C GLU A 129 7.26 10.00 5.68
N GLU A 130 8.10 10.15 4.65
CA GLU A 130 7.63 10.14 3.26
C GLU A 130 7.01 8.80 2.88
N TYR A 131 7.60 7.68 3.33
CA TYR A 131 7.06 6.33 3.15
C TYR A 131 5.73 6.12 3.87
N ASP A 132 5.64 6.51 5.15
CA ASP A 132 4.41 6.38 5.94
C ASP A 132 3.22 7.07 5.24
N ARG A 133 3.44 8.30 4.79
CA ARG A 133 2.44 9.07 4.04
C ARG A 133 2.13 8.45 2.68
N TYR A 134 3.14 7.95 1.98
CA TYR A 134 2.94 7.23 0.71
C TYR A 134 2.08 5.99 0.89
N PHE A 135 2.37 5.14 1.88
CA PHE A 135 1.59 3.94 2.15
C PHE A 135 0.17 4.25 2.57
N THR A 136 -0.03 5.28 3.40
CA THR A 136 -1.36 5.75 3.78
C THR A 136 -2.17 6.14 2.53
N MET A 137 -1.58 6.92 1.61
CA MET A 137 -2.24 7.28 0.35
C MET A 137 -2.46 6.09 -0.58
N HIS A 138 -1.51 5.15 -0.64
CA HIS A 138 -1.58 3.94 -1.46
C HIS A 138 -2.72 3.03 -1.03
N VAL A 139 -2.80 2.73 0.27
CA VAL A 139 -3.90 1.94 0.84
C VAL A 139 -5.23 2.65 0.66
N THR A 140 -5.28 3.98 0.85
CA THR A 140 -6.50 4.77 0.62
C THR A 140 -7.00 4.64 -0.83
N ASP A 141 -6.10 4.69 -1.82
CA ASP A 141 -6.46 4.57 -3.23
C ASP A 141 -7.05 3.17 -3.54
N HIS A 142 -6.44 2.11 -3.01
CA HIS A 142 -6.97 0.74 -3.12
C HIS A 142 -8.30 0.56 -2.39
N PHE A 143 -8.50 1.19 -1.23
CA PHE A 143 -9.77 1.11 -0.50
C PHE A 143 -10.93 1.79 -1.24
N SER A 144 -10.67 2.58 -2.27
CA SER A 144 -11.72 3.07 -3.19
C SER A 144 -12.39 1.96 -4.03
N GLU A 145 -11.82 0.75 -4.03
CA GLU A 145 -12.43 -0.45 -4.62
C GLU A 145 -13.37 -1.20 -3.69
N VAL A 146 -13.27 -0.97 -2.37
CA VAL A 146 -14.08 -1.67 -1.36
C VAL A 146 -15.54 -1.24 -1.46
N GLN A 147 -16.43 -2.21 -1.54
CA GLN A 147 -17.86 -2.02 -1.58
C GLN A 147 -18.43 -2.43 -0.22
N PHE A 148 -18.52 -1.48 0.71
CA PHE A 148 -19.26 -1.72 1.94
C PHE A 148 -20.73 -1.94 1.59
N ALA A 149 -21.31 -3.03 2.11
CA ALA A 149 -22.75 -3.21 2.09
C ALA A 149 -23.40 -2.01 2.79
N SER A 150 -24.33 -1.36 2.11
CA SER A 150 -25.14 -0.27 2.65
C SER A 150 -26.20 -0.81 3.61
#